data_AF-A0A1A8QIC7-F1
#
_entry.id   AF-A0A1A8QIC7-F1
#
_cell.length_a   1.000
_cell.length_b   1.000
_cell.length_c   1.000
_cell.angle_alpha   90.00
_cell.angle_beta   90.00
_cell.angle_gamma   90.00
#
_symmetry.space_group_name_H-M   'P 1'
#
loop_
_entity.id
_entity.type
_entity.pdbx_description
1 polymer ?
#
loop_
_entity_poly.entity_id
_entity_poly.type
_entity_poly.pdbx_seq_one_letter_code
_entity_poly.pdbx_strand_id
1 'polypeptide(L)'
;EGIVSFLTYQVFFMKKLWTSTVPGKDSFADSIFHYYQELPKYLRGYHKCSREEVFQLAALIYRVKFEDDKSHFPTIPKMLRELIPQDLIRQMSSDEWKRSVVAYFNKQAGRSREEAKLLFLKIIYKWPTFGSAFFEVKQTTDPNYPEILLIAINKHGVSLIDPKTKDILTTHPFTK
;
A
#
# COMPACT_ATOMS: atom_id res chain seq x y z
N GLU A 1 -1.56 20.78 45.73
CA GLU A 1 -0.43 20.40 44.85
C GLU A 1 -0.99 19.93 43.52
N GLY A 2 -0.61 20.56 42.41
CA GLY A 2 -1.12 20.22 41.08
C GLY A 2 -0.40 19.01 40.51
N ILE A 3 -1.16 18.02 40.02
CA ILE A 3 -0.60 16.83 39.36
C ILE A 3 0.06 17.28 38.05
N VAL A 4 1.38 17.16 37.97
CA VAL A 4 2.11 17.39 36.71
C VAL A 4 1.80 16.22 35.78
N SER A 5 1.05 16.49 34.72
CA SER A 5 0.82 15.52 33.65
C SER A 5 2.09 15.40 32.82
N PHE A 6 2.71 14.21 32.79
CA PHE A 6 3.84 13.93 31.90
C PHE A 6 3.31 13.55 30.52
N LEU A 7 3.50 14.44 29.54
CA LEU A 7 3.23 14.12 28.15
C LEU A 7 4.32 13.17 27.63
N THR A 8 3.96 11.91 27.36
CA THR A 8 4.83 10.99 26.63
C THR A 8 4.71 11.24 25.13
N TYR A 9 5.84 11.39 24.44
CA TYR A 9 5.88 11.60 22.98
C TYR A 9 6.90 10.66 22.33
N GLN A 10 6.72 10.42 21.04
CA GLN A 10 7.65 9.68 20.19
C GLN A 10 8.03 10.53 18.98
N VAL A 11 9.29 10.44 18.55
CA VAL A 11 9.80 11.15 17.37
C VAL A 11 10.06 10.14 16.28
N PHE A 12 9.44 10.36 15.11
CA PHE A 12 9.61 9.52 13.93
C PHE A 12 10.24 10.32 12.79
N PHE A 13 11.24 9.74 12.14
CA PHE A 13 11.78 10.25 10.89
C PHE A 13 11.13 9.48 9.71
N MET A 14 10.39 10.19 8.88
CA MET A 14 9.58 9.60 7.81
C MET A 14 9.57 10.49 6.56
N LYS A 15 9.35 9.89 5.39
CA LYS A 15 9.10 10.64 4.16
C LYS A 15 7.75 11.35 4.24
N LYS A 16 7.78 12.68 4.17
CA LYS A 16 6.57 13.52 4.16
C LYS A 16 6.12 13.89 2.74
N LEU A 17 7.05 14.40 1.93
CA LEU A 17 6.79 14.80 0.54
C LEU A 17 7.40 13.79 -0.43
N TRP A 18 6.60 13.33 -1.38
CA TRP A 18 6.95 12.26 -2.33
C TRP A 18 7.21 12.76 -3.77
N THR A 19 7.33 14.08 -3.95
CA THR A 19 7.39 14.76 -5.26
C THR A 19 8.51 14.27 -6.17
N SER A 20 9.70 14.03 -5.62
CA SER A 20 10.90 13.59 -6.36
C SER A 20 11.26 12.11 -6.16
N THR A 21 10.39 11.34 -5.50
CA THR A 21 10.65 9.92 -5.23
C THR A 21 10.62 9.11 -6.53
N VAL A 22 11.67 8.34 -6.78
CA VAL A 22 11.79 7.38 -7.88
C VAL A 22 12.41 6.09 -7.33
N PRO A 23 11.67 4.96 -7.27
CA PRO A 23 12.22 3.70 -6.78
C PRO A 23 13.45 3.26 -7.58
N GLY A 24 14.48 2.82 -6.87
CA GLY A 24 15.76 2.36 -7.39
C GLY A 24 16.83 3.46 -7.49
N LYS A 25 16.46 4.73 -7.30
CA LYS A 25 17.43 5.83 -7.27
C LYS A 25 18.20 5.89 -5.95
N ASP A 26 17.54 5.52 -4.85
CA ASP A 26 18.12 5.46 -3.50
C ASP A 26 17.65 4.18 -2.81
N SER A 27 18.51 3.16 -2.82
CA SER A 27 18.20 1.83 -2.28
C SER A 27 18.00 1.83 -0.77
N PHE A 28 18.67 2.73 -0.04
CA PHE A 28 18.50 2.87 1.40
C PHE A 28 17.14 3.50 1.71
N ALA A 29 16.77 4.56 1.01
CA ALA A 29 15.47 5.19 1.20
C ALA A 29 14.31 4.23 0.84
N ASP A 30 14.46 3.45 -0.23
CA ASP A 30 13.49 2.41 -0.61
C ASP A 30 13.32 1.36 0.48
N SER A 31 14.44 0.91 1.05
CA SER A 31 14.48 -0.21 2.00
C SER A 31 14.05 0.15 3.41
N ILE A 32 14.30 1.40 3.84
CA ILE A 32 14.05 1.89 5.20
C ILE A 32 12.71 2.64 5.27
N PHE A 33 12.38 3.46 4.27
CA PHE A 33 11.21 4.34 4.30
C PHE A 33 10.15 3.93 3.29
N HIS A 34 10.46 3.92 2.00
CA HIS A 34 9.42 3.92 0.99
C HIS A 34 8.56 2.64 1.03
N TYR A 35 9.19 1.47 1.11
CA TYR A 35 8.46 0.19 1.20
C TYR A 35 7.54 0.15 2.43
N TYR A 36 8.08 0.47 3.62
CA TYR A 36 7.33 0.37 4.86
C TYR A 36 6.26 1.45 5.03
N GLN A 37 6.38 2.59 4.35
CA GLN A 37 5.35 3.63 4.33
C GLN A 37 4.25 3.35 3.31
N GLU A 38 4.55 2.72 2.16
CA GLU A 38 3.55 2.41 1.13
C GLU A 38 2.80 1.09 1.40
N LEU A 39 3.46 0.08 1.97
CA LEU A 39 2.85 -1.22 2.28
C LEU A 39 1.52 -1.11 3.07
N PRO A 40 1.43 -0.39 4.20
CA PRO A 40 0.17 -0.30 4.94
C PRO A 40 -0.94 0.43 4.15
N LYS A 41 -0.59 1.36 3.25
CA LYS A 41 -1.56 2.05 2.38
C LYS A 41 -2.13 1.08 1.33
N TYR A 42 -1.26 0.24 0.77
CA TYR A 42 -1.66 -0.89 -0.08
C TYR A 42 -2.57 -1.88 0.66
N LEU A 43 -2.16 -2.36 1.85
CA LEU A 43 -2.93 -3.35 2.61
C LEU A 43 -4.28 -2.81 3.09
N ARG A 44 -4.41 -1.50 3.29
CA ARG A 44 -5.70 -0.88 3.62
C ARG A 44 -6.66 -0.77 2.43
N GLY A 45 -6.18 -1.03 1.21
CA GLY A 45 -7.00 -1.01 0.00
C GLY A 45 -7.23 0.40 -0.55
N TYR A 46 -6.31 1.35 -0.34
CA TYR A 46 -6.49 2.72 -0.86
C TYR A 46 -6.27 2.86 -2.37
N HIS A 47 -5.79 1.81 -3.04
CA HIS A 47 -5.41 1.85 -4.44
C HIS A 47 -6.33 0.97 -5.28
N LYS A 48 -6.66 1.44 -6.49
CA LYS A 48 -7.20 0.57 -7.53
C LYS A 48 -6.07 -0.30 -8.08
N CYS A 49 -6.23 -1.61 -8.00
CA CYS A 49 -5.25 -2.57 -8.50
C CYS A 49 -5.96 -3.74 -9.20
N SER A 50 -5.29 -4.31 -10.20
CA SER A 50 -5.76 -5.53 -10.85
C SER A 50 -5.48 -6.75 -9.98
N ARG A 51 -6.25 -7.82 -10.18
CA ARG A 51 -6.03 -9.10 -9.48
C ARG A 51 -4.62 -9.66 -9.72
N GLU A 52 -4.10 -9.47 -10.92
CA GLU A 52 -2.74 -9.88 -11.30
C GLU A 52 -1.67 -9.15 -10.49
N GLU A 53 -1.78 -7.82 -10.34
CA GLU A 53 -0.87 -7.04 -9.50
C GLU A 53 -0.95 -7.49 -8.04
N VAL A 54 -2.15 -7.78 -7.52
CA VAL A 54 -2.33 -8.25 -6.13
C VAL A 54 -1.57 -9.56 -5.89
N PHE A 55 -1.64 -10.52 -6.82
CA PHE A 55 -0.89 -11.77 -6.70
C PHE A 55 0.63 -11.54 -6.71
N GLN A 56 1.11 -10.68 -7.62
CA GLN A 56 2.52 -10.33 -7.71
C GLN A 56 3.01 -9.64 -6.43
N LEU A 57 2.26 -8.65 -5.92
CA LEU A 57 2.59 -7.89 -4.73
C LEU A 57 2.55 -8.78 -3.49
N ALA A 58 1.55 -9.65 -3.35
CA ALA A 58 1.45 -10.59 -2.23
C ALA A 58 2.66 -11.55 -2.15
N ALA A 59 3.12 -12.05 -3.30
CA ALA A 59 4.32 -12.86 -3.38
C ALA A 59 5.60 -12.09 -2.99
N LEU A 60 5.71 -10.82 -3.42
CA LEU A 60 6.82 -9.94 -3.03
C LEU A 60 6.79 -9.65 -1.52
N ILE A 61 5.62 -9.36 -0.95
CA ILE A 61 5.48 -9.10 0.50
C ILE A 61 5.86 -10.35 1.30
N TYR A 62 5.41 -11.53 0.88
CA TYR A 62 5.81 -12.79 1.50
C TYR A 62 7.34 -12.94 1.47
N ARG A 63 7.97 -12.71 0.31
CA ARG A 63 9.43 -12.77 0.15
C ARG A 63 10.16 -11.74 1.01
N VAL A 64 9.59 -10.55 1.21
CA VAL A 64 10.19 -9.57 2.13
C VAL A 64 10.17 -10.08 3.58
N LYS A 65 9.14 -10.84 3.96
CA LYS A 65 8.95 -11.35 5.31
C LYS A 65 9.75 -12.64 5.60
N PHE A 66 9.83 -13.54 4.62
CA PHE A 66 10.36 -14.90 4.80
C PHE A 66 11.46 -15.29 3.80
N GLU A 67 11.89 -14.37 2.93
CA GLU A 67 12.89 -14.63 1.89
C GLU A 67 12.50 -15.84 1.01
N ASP A 68 13.38 -16.83 0.88
CA ASP A 68 13.14 -18.07 0.15
C ASP A 68 12.56 -19.19 1.04
N ASP A 69 12.21 -18.92 2.30
CA ASP A 69 11.64 -19.92 3.19
C ASP A 69 10.19 -20.26 2.81
N LYS A 70 10.02 -21.50 2.34
CA LYS A 70 8.73 -22.07 1.94
C LYS A 70 7.99 -22.76 3.09
N SER A 71 8.62 -22.92 4.24
CA SER A 71 8.04 -23.57 5.43
C SER A 71 6.77 -22.86 5.92
N HIS A 72 6.64 -21.56 5.64
CA HIS A 72 5.48 -20.74 5.99
C HIS A 72 4.35 -20.73 4.95
N PHE A 73 4.46 -21.44 3.82
CA PHE A 73 3.34 -21.54 2.87
C PHE A 73 2.03 -22.07 3.48
N PRO A 74 2.03 -23.06 4.38
CA PRO A 74 0.82 -23.52 5.05
C PRO A 74 0.14 -22.44 5.91
N THR A 75 0.87 -21.40 6.34
CA THR A 75 0.33 -20.33 7.19
C THR A 75 -0.21 -19.14 6.41
N ILE A 76 0.00 -19.07 5.08
CA ILE A 76 -0.55 -18.00 4.20
C ILE A 76 -2.05 -17.74 4.44
N PRO A 77 -2.94 -18.74 4.51
CA PRO A 77 -4.36 -18.54 4.83
C PRO A 77 -4.62 -17.74 6.11
N LYS A 78 -3.74 -17.85 7.11
CA LYS A 78 -3.87 -17.18 8.41
C LYS A 78 -3.30 -15.76 8.41
N MET A 79 -2.46 -15.39 7.43
CA MET A 79 -1.81 -14.08 7.34
C MET A 79 -2.25 -13.26 6.12
N LEU A 80 -3.40 -13.58 5.49
CA LEU A 80 -3.87 -12.85 4.30
C LEU A 80 -3.96 -11.34 4.51
N ARG A 81 -4.29 -10.88 5.73
CA ARG A 81 -4.34 -9.43 6.06
C ARG A 81 -2.98 -8.73 6.00
N GLU A 82 -1.89 -9.49 6.02
CA GLU A 82 -0.54 -8.97 5.90
C GLU A 82 -0.04 -8.96 4.44
N LEU A 83 -0.74 -9.64 3.52
CA LEU A 83 -0.30 -9.84 2.13
C LEU A 83 -1.26 -9.21 1.10
N ILE A 84 -2.56 -9.16 1.42
CA ILE A 84 -3.66 -8.83 0.50
C ILE A 84 -4.40 -7.59 1.03
N PRO A 85 -4.80 -6.65 0.15
CA PRO A 85 -5.67 -5.53 0.54
C PRO A 85 -6.96 -6.01 1.21
N GLN A 86 -7.32 -5.37 2.31
CA GLN A 86 -8.38 -5.83 3.22
C GLN A 86 -9.73 -6.04 2.51
N ASP A 87 -10.06 -5.18 1.55
CA ASP A 87 -11.31 -5.22 0.77
C ASP A 87 -11.34 -6.34 -0.29
N LEU A 88 -10.18 -6.89 -0.67
CA LEU A 88 -10.07 -7.96 -1.65
C LEU A 88 -10.06 -9.37 -1.02
N ILE A 89 -9.73 -9.50 0.28
CA ILE A 89 -9.56 -10.81 0.94
C ILE A 89 -10.76 -11.74 0.73
N ARG A 90 -11.99 -11.19 0.76
CA ARG A 90 -13.24 -11.97 0.64
C ARG A 90 -13.63 -12.32 -0.80
N GLN A 91 -12.89 -11.88 -1.80
CA GLN A 91 -13.22 -12.13 -3.22
C GLN A 91 -12.91 -13.56 -3.69
N MET A 92 -12.09 -14.31 -2.95
CA MET A 92 -11.81 -15.72 -3.20
C MET A 92 -11.52 -16.45 -1.89
N SER A 93 -11.50 -17.79 -1.94
CA SER A 93 -11.18 -18.60 -0.78
C SER A 93 -9.72 -18.41 -0.33
N SER A 94 -9.45 -18.69 0.95
CA SER A 94 -8.09 -18.58 1.49
C SER A 94 -7.10 -19.53 0.81
N ASP A 95 -7.56 -20.69 0.35
CA ASP A 95 -6.74 -21.65 -0.40
C ASP A 95 -6.47 -21.20 -1.84
N GLU A 96 -7.42 -20.52 -2.50
CA GLU A 96 -7.17 -19.88 -3.81
C GLU A 96 -6.14 -18.76 -3.72
N TRP A 97 -6.24 -17.93 -2.68
CA TRP A 97 -5.22 -16.92 -2.39
C TRP A 97 -3.86 -17.59 -2.21
N LYS A 98 -3.76 -18.60 -1.32
CA LYS A 98 -2.52 -19.34 -1.07
C LYS A 98 -1.93 -19.90 -2.37
N ARG A 99 -2.74 -20.61 -3.18
CA ARG A 99 -2.29 -21.17 -4.47
C ARG A 99 -1.71 -20.10 -5.39
N SER A 100 -2.39 -18.96 -5.50
CA SER A 100 -1.95 -17.85 -6.34
C SER A 100 -0.66 -17.22 -5.82
N VAL A 101 -0.57 -16.90 -4.53
CA VAL A 101 0.64 -16.35 -3.92
C VAL A 101 1.84 -17.28 -4.13
N VAL A 102 1.69 -18.57 -3.89
CA VAL A 102 2.77 -19.56 -4.10
C VAL A 102 3.20 -19.65 -5.56
N ALA A 103 2.25 -19.63 -6.50
CA ALA A 103 2.55 -19.65 -7.93
C ALA A 103 3.39 -18.43 -8.35
N TYR A 104 3.01 -17.23 -7.90
CA TYR A 104 3.76 -16.00 -8.19
C TYR A 104 5.10 -15.94 -7.47
N PHE A 105 5.18 -16.43 -6.24
CA PHE A 105 6.42 -16.52 -5.49
C PHE A 105 7.46 -17.36 -6.25
N ASN A 106 7.06 -18.53 -6.77
CA ASN A 106 7.96 -19.40 -7.52
C ASN A 106 8.40 -18.80 -8.87
N LYS A 107 7.53 -18.01 -9.54
CA LYS A 107 7.91 -17.25 -10.75
C LYS A 107 8.97 -16.17 -10.49
N GLN A 108 9.16 -15.80 -9.22
CA GLN A 108 10.04 -14.74 -8.77
C GLN A 108 11.21 -15.26 -7.90
N ALA A 109 11.58 -16.53 -8.08
CA ALA A 109 12.63 -17.20 -7.32
C ALA A 109 13.99 -16.50 -7.43
N GLY A 110 14.82 -16.66 -6.38
CA GLY A 110 16.20 -16.16 -6.36
C GLY A 110 16.34 -14.66 -6.12
N ARG A 111 15.26 -13.97 -5.75
CA ARG A 111 15.28 -12.54 -5.43
C ARG A 111 15.56 -12.32 -3.95
N SER A 112 16.42 -11.36 -3.64
CA SER A 112 16.68 -10.92 -2.26
C SER A 112 15.49 -10.16 -1.67
N ARG A 113 15.55 -9.90 -0.36
CA ARG A 113 14.57 -9.06 0.35
C ARG A 113 14.55 -7.63 -0.22
N GLU A 114 15.71 -7.07 -0.50
CA GLU A 114 15.90 -5.72 -1.03
C GLU A 114 15.34 -5.61 -2.45
N GLU A 115 15.61 -6.61 -3.29
CA GLU A 115 15.03 -6.69 -4.63
C GLU A 115 13.52 -6.82 -4.59
N ALA A 116 12.98 -7.61 -3.66
CA ALA A 116 11.54 -7.76 -3.49
C ALA A 116 10.87 -6.43 -3.08
N LYS A 117 11.48 -5.67 -2.15
CA LYS A 117 11.02 -4.32 -1.78
C LYS A 117 11.05 -3.37 -2.98
N LEU A 118 12.13 -3.37 -3.74
CA LEU A 118 12.28 -2.51 -4.91
C LEU A 118 11.24 -2.84 -6.00
N LEU A 119 11.00 -4.12 -6.27
CA LEU A 119 10.02 -4.54 -7.26
C LEU A 119 8.59 -4.23 -6.82
N PHE A 120 8.28 -4.39 -5.53
CA PHE A 120 7.01 -3.94 -4.96
C PHE A 120 6.81 -2.45 -5.27
N LEU A 121 7.80 -1.62 -4.94
CA LEU A 121 7.76 -0.18 -5.20
C LEU A 121 7.63 0.15 -6.69
N LYS A 122 8.36 -0.53 -7.57
CA LYS A 122 8.30 -0.31 -9.02
C LYS A 122 6.92 -0.63 -9.62
N ILE A 123 6.21 -1.61 -9.08
CA ILE A 123 4.83 -1.91 -9.51
C ILE A 123 3.91 -0.77 -9.09
N ILE A 124 3.87 -0.45 -7.80
CA ILE A 124 2.92 0.54 -7.27
C ILE A 124 3.24 1.97 -7.69
N TYR A 125 4.48 2.28 -8.06
CA TYR A 125 4.91 3.60 -8.56
C TYR A 125 4.16 4.06 -9.80
N LYS A 126 3.62 3.11 -10.58
CA LYS A 126 2.83 3.38 -11.78
C LYS A 126 1.44 3.93 -11.45
N TRP A 127 0.97 3.77 -10.21
CA TRP A 127 -0.36 4.18 -9.82
C TRP A 127 -0.41 5.70 -9.54
N PRO A 128 -1.47 6.41 -9.97
CA PRO A 128 -1.63 7.85 -9.74
C PRO A 128 -1.71 8.23 -8.26
N THR A 129 -1.97 7.24 -7.40
CA THR A 129 -2.10 7.36 -5.95
C THR A 129 -0.82 7.00 -5.17
N PHE A 130 0.29 6.68 -5.83
CA PHE A 130 1.56 6.40 -5.15
C PHE A 130 2.05 7.61 -4.33
N GLY A 131 2.60 7.34 -3.15
CA GLY A 131 3.18 8.38 -2.30
C GLY A 131 2.14 9.39 -1.77
N SER A 132 0.88 8.97 -1.64
CA SER A 132 -0.20 9.81 -1.13
C SER A 132 -0.34 9.76 0.38
N ALA A 133 -0.80 10.85 0.97
CA ALA A 133 -1.50 10.82 2.25
C ALA A 133 -3.00 10.64 1.96
N PHE A 134 -3.65 9.74 2.69
CA PHE A 134 -5.05 9.38 2.49
C PHE A 134 -5.92 9.80 3.68
N PHE A 135 -7.12 10.29 3.38
CA PHE A 135 -8.09 10.73 4.39
C PHE A 135 -9.48 10.26 3.99
N GLU A 136 -10.15 9.52 4.88
CA GLU A 136 -11.56 9.21 4.72
C GLU A 136 -12.38 10.37 5.29
N VAL A 137 -13.24 10.95 4.47
CA VAL A 137 -14.00 12.16 4.83
C VAL A 137 -15.47 12.00 4.48
N LYS A 138 -16.30 12.76 5.20
CA LYS A 138 -17.71 12.95 4.87
C LYS A 138 -17.88 14.31 4.19
N GLN A 139 -18.20 14.32 2.90
CA GLN A 139 -18.41 15.54 2.12
C GLN A 139 -19.90 15.96 2.16
N THR A 140 -20.16 17.26 2.06
CA THR A 140 -21.51 17.83 2.15
C THR A 140 -21.82 18.86 1.06
N THR A 141 -20.98 18.96 0.04
CA THR A 141 -20.97 20.09 -0.90
C THR A 141 -21.45 19.72 -2.29
N ASP A 142 -21.10 18.55 -2.81
CA ASP A 142 -21.45 18.13 -4.18
C ASP A 142 -22.36 16.90 -4.14
N PRO A 143 -23.64 17.02 -4.54
CA PRO A 143 -24.60 15.92 -4.52
C PRO A 143 -24.30 14.84 -5.57
N ASN A 144 -23.42 15.09 -6.55
CA ASN A 144 -23.03 14.09 -7.55
C ASN A 144 -21.99 13.09 -7.01
N TYR A 145 -21.34 13.41 -5.90
CA TYR A 145 -20.37 12.51 -5.27
C TYR A 145 -20.99 11.74 -4.11
N PRO A 146 -20.48 10.52 -3.81
CA PRO A 146 -20.81 9.82 -2.58
C PRO A 146 -20.58 10.70 -1.34
N GLU A 147 -21.38 10.47 -0.30
CA GLU A 147 -21.27 11.20 0.97
C GLU A 147 -19.93 10.91 1.67
N ILE A 148 -19.42 9.68 1.54
CA ILE A 148 -18.09 9.27 2.03
C ILE A 148 -17.12 9.23 0.86
N LEU A 149 -16.02 9.96 0.97
CA LEU A 149 -14.95 10.00 -0.02
C LEU A 149 -13.61 9.62 0.61
N LEU A 150 -12.74 9.04 -0.21
CA LEU A 150 -11.33 8.90 0.09
C LEU A 150 -10.58 10.05 -0.61
N ILE A 151 -9.96 10.94 0.16
CA ILE A 151 -9.07 11.98 -0.37
C ILE A 151 -7.65 11.45 -0.43
N ALA A 152 -6.96 11.66 -1.55
CA ALA A 152 -5.53 11.43 -1.70
C ALA A 152 -4.80 12.74 -1.99
N ILE A 153 -3.79 13.09 -1.18
CA ILE A 153 -2.92 14.26 -1.41
C ILE A 153 -1.54 13.76 -1.78
N ASN A 154 -1.06 14.10 -2.98
CA ASN A 154 0.25 13.70 -3.49
C ASN A 154 0.83 14.73 -4.47
N LYS A 155 1.88 14.37 -5.21
CA LYS A 155 2.55 15.27 -6.17
C LYS A 155 1.64 15.82 -7.28
N HIS A 156 0.50 15.19 -7.54
CA HIS A 156 -0.47 15.59 -8.55
C HIS A 156 -1.51 16.59 -8.02
N GLY A 157 -1.60 16.79 -6.70
CA GLY A 157 -2.60 17.66 -6.07
C GLY A 157 -3.49 16.90 -5.10
N VAL A 158 -4.78 17.26 -5.07
CA VAL A 158 -5.81 16.68 -4.19
C VAL A 158 -6.80 15.89 -5.05
N SER A 159 -6.86 14.58 -4.88
CA SER A 159 -7.78 13.70 -5.62
C SER A 159 -8.92 13.24 -4.73
N LEU A 160 -10.13 13.22 -5.30
CA LEU A 160 -11.34 12.65 -4.71
C LEU A 160 -11.54 11.25 -5.28
N ILE A 161 -11.64 10.23 -4.42
CA ILE A 161 -11.70 8.82 -4.81
C ILE A 161 -12.96 8.19 -4.24
N ASP A 162 -13.68 7.43 -5.07
CA ASP A 162 -14.79 6.59 -4.61
C ASP A 162 -14.24 5.44 -3.73
N PRO A 163 -14.66 5.32 -2.46
CA PRO A 163 -14.08 4.35 -1.54
C PRO A 163 -14.44 2.89 -1.88
N LYS A 164 -15.47 2.64 -2.69
CA LYS A 164 -15.85 1.30 -3.14
C LYS A 164 -15.08 0.92 -4.40
N THR A 165 -15.21 1.68 -5.48
CA THR A 165 -14.62 1.34 -6.79
C THR A 165 -13.14 1.67 -6.90
N LYS A 166 -12.65 2.56 -6.02
CA LYS A 166 -11.30 3.13 -6.03
C LYS A 166 -11.02 3.99 -7.28
N ASP A 167 -12.08 4.41 -7.97
CA ASP A 167 -11.97 5.33 -9.11
C ASP A 167 -11.68 6.75 -8.62
N ILE A 168 -10.73 7.40 -9.29
CA ILE A 168 -10.48 8.82 -9.10
C ILE A 168 -11.61 9.58 -9.81
N LEU A 169 -12.44 10.26 -9.04
CA LEU A 169 -13.57 11.06 -9.52
C LEU A 169 -13.08 12.38 -10.13
N THR A 170 -12.10 13.00 -9.47
CA THR A 170 -11.43 14.21 -9.97
C THR A 170 -10.10 14.42 -9.25
N THR A 171 -9.21 15.19 -9.87
CA THR A 171 -7.95 15.66 -9.28
C THR A 171 -7.85 17.17 -9.42
N HIS A 172 -7.71 17.85 -8.29
CA HIS A 172 -7.44 19.28 -8.21
C HIS A 172 -5.93 19.51 -8.10
N PRO A 173 -5.24 19.96 -9.17
CA PRO A 173 -3.82 20.25 -9.14
C PRO A 173 -3.50 21.43 -8.20
N PHE A 174 -2.27 21.49 -7.69
CA PHE A 174 -1.83 22.62 -6.86
C PHE A 174 -1.72 23.93 -7.64
N THR A 175 -1.53 23.86 -8.95
CA THR A 175 -1.50 24.99 -9.88
C THR A 175 -2.73 24.94 -10.77
N LYS A 176 -3.33 26.11 -11.04
CA LYS A 176 -4.45 26.24 -11.99
C LYS A 176 -4.02 26.02 -13.43
#